data_AF-A0A4S4G123-F1
#
_entry.id   AF-A0A4S4G123-F1
#
_cell.length_a   1.000
_cell.length_b   1.000
_cell.length_c   1.000
_cell.angle_alpha   90.00
_cell.angle_beta   90.00
_cell.angle_gamma   90.00
#
_symmetry.space_group_name_H-M   'P 1'
#
loop_
_entity.id
_entity.type
_entity.pdbx_description
1 polymer ?
#
loop_
_entity_poly.entity_id
_entity_poly.type
_entity_poly.pdbx_seq_one_letter_code
_entity_poly.pdbx_strand_id
1 'polypeptide(L)'
;MGKKDNRAQELEVINTAFFLEGTLVELRKDKARLDQSKPASPCRPTKPVLRIPDYDPKSIPEAKEESYPKIKNSDLNLPASWQVLDKISNIAFIVAGIAAIASVALLFSLYFGTPWPRAVGAIAIAIISLGIFFFTSSKADSIKKPIEEKYINSATYKEVCRKIDAENEDRRTTVEAKRNEEKRAIEEEARRRFAHDTEEYEQKLLPTFERKLAYYNEEALPEYQAEQTALQEAIDAAEAALQEVYDRNILPGKYRNLAAVTFLAAFMGTSQYDLKFSIERYDKDIDHLLAKANGAEQEAQRALLGQILQEQQYSNYLNEQTQDILADSNDVLRETRNWTAANTAMHAYDIQQRKKREKEAKKRH
;
A
#
# COMPACT_ATOMS: atom_id res chain seq x y z
N MET A 1 -20.59 81.04 -22.41
CA MET A 1 -19.64 79.94 -22.15
C MET A 1 -20.25 78.68 -22.74
N GLY A 2 -19.65 78.19 -23.83
CA GLY A 2 -20.33 77.34 -24.81
C GLY A 2 -20.01 75.86 -24.64
N LYS A 3 -20.85 74.99 -25.22
CA LYS A 3 -20.75 73.52 -25.22
C LYS A 3 -19.34 72.93 -25.46
N LYS A 4 -18.43 73.66 -26.11
CA LYS A 4 -17.03 73.23 -26.34
C LYS A 4 -16.20 73.17 -25.05
N ASP A 5 -16.42 74.08 -24.11
CA ASP A 5 -15.65 74.13 -22.85
C ASP A 5 -16.03 72.97 -21.93
N ASN A 6 -17.31 72.55 -21.96
CA ASN A 6 -17.82 71.43 -21.16
C ASN A 6 -17.24 70.08 -21.60
N ARG A 7 -17.14 69.83 -22.91
CA ARG A 7 -16.59 68.57 -23.44
C ARG A 7 -15.12 68.40 -23.09
N ALA A 8 -14.34 69.48 -23.14
CA ALA A 8 -12.92 69.42 -22.80
C ALA A 8 -12.72 69.01 -21.34
N GLN A 9 -13.52 69.58 -20.43
CA GLN A 9 -13.53 69.24 -19.02
C GLN A 9 -14.00 67.80 -18.76
N GLU A 10 -15.04 67.34 -19.45
CA GLU A 10 -15.53 65.95 -19.38
C GLU A 10 -14.44 64.96 -19.80
N LEU A 11 -13.78 65.22 -20.94
CA LEU A 11 -12.72 64.36 -21.46
C LEU A 11 -11.49 64.34 -20.56
N GLU A 12 -11.12 65.49 -19.97
CA GLU A 12 -10.03 65.57 -18.99
C GLU A 12 -10.32 64.64 -17.80
N VAL A 13 -11.51 64.75 -17.20
CA VAL A 13 -11.91 63.92 -16.05
C VAL A 13 -11.91 62.43 -16.40
N ILE A 14 -12.40 62.06 -17.59
CA ILE A 14 -12.40 60.67 -18.06
C ILE A 14 -10.98 60.15 -18.28
N ASN A 15 -10.10 60.94 -18.88
CA ASN A 15 -8.71 60.56 -19.11
C ASN A 15 -7.94 60.42 -17.81
N THR A 16 -8.15 61.33 -16.85
CA THR A 16 -7.54 61.24 -15.52
C THR A 16 -8.06 60.01 -14.78
N ALA A 17 -9.37 59.74 -14.81
CA ALA A 17 -9.94 58.54 -14.20
C ALA A 17 -9.41 57.25 -14.86
N PHE A 18 -9.30 57.22 -16.19
CA PHE A 18 -8.72 56.10 -16.93
C PHE A 18 -7.28 55.83 -16.52
N PHE A 19 -6.45 56.88 -16.46
CA PHE A 19 -5.07 56.76 -16.04
C PHE A 19 -4.97 56.21 -14.60
N LEU A 20 -5.71 56.79 -13.65
CA LEU A 20 -5.68 56.39 -12.24
C LEU A 20 -6.21 54.97 -12.01
N GLU A 21 -7.31 54.58 -12.66
CA GLU A 21 -7.83 53.21 -12.62
C GLU A 21 -6.80 52.20 -13.17
N GLY A 22 -6.13 52.53 -14.28
CA GLY A 22 -5.06 51.70 -14.84
C GLY A 22 -3.86 51.59 -13.90
N THR A 23 -3.42 52.71 -13.33
CA THR A 23 -2.31 52.74 -12.35
C THR A 23 -2.65 51.92 -11.11
N LEU A 24 -3.87 52.01 -10.57
CA LEU A 24 -4.30 51.22 -9.42
C LEU A 24 -4.28 49.72 -9.69
N VAL A 25 -4.63 49.28 -10.91
CA VAL A 25 -4.54 47.86 -11.28
C VAL A 25 -3.09 47.37 -11.26
N GLU A 26 -2.15 48.12 -11.84
CA GLU A 26 -0.74 47.74 -11.83
C GLU A 26 -0.15 47.80 -10.41
N LEU A 27 -0.43 48.83 -9.62
CA LEU A 27 0.03 48.93 -8.23
C LEU A 27 -0.50 47.77 -7.35
N ARG A 28 -1.78 47.41 -7.50
CA ARG A 28 -2.35 46.26 -6.77
C ARG A 28 -1.73 44.93 -7.20
N LYS A 29 -1.37 44.80 -8.48
CA LYS A 29 -0.66 43.63 -8.99
C LYS A 29 0.78 43.58 -8.45
N ASP A 30 1.46 44.70 -8.38
CA ASP A 30 2.79 44.83 -7.77
C ASP A 30 2.73 44.43 -6.30
N LYS A 31 1.68 44.85 -5.59
CA LYS A 31 1.45 44.48 -4.19
C LYS A 31 1.29 42.99 -4.02
N ALA A 32 0.45 42.39 -4.87
CA ALA A 32 0.23 40.95 -4.85
C ALA A 32 1.52 40.16 -5.18
N ARG A 33 2.37 40.68 -6.08
CA ARG A 33 3.68 40.09 -6.37
C ARG A 33 4.64 40.21 -5.18
N LEU A 34 4.68 41.38 -4.54
CA LEU A 34 5.52 41.63 -3.37
C LEU A 34 5.11 40.72 -2.20
N ASP A 35 3.81 40.58 -1.94
CA ASP A 35 3.28 39.69 -0.90
C ASP A 35 3.67 38.22 -1.12
N GLN A 36 3.81 37.79 -2.39
CA GLN A 36 4.31 36.45 -2.73
C GLN A 36 5.83 36.31 -2.56
N SER A 37 6.59 37.39 -2.73
CA SER A 37 8.06 37.40 -2.61
C SER A 37 8.56 37.75 -1.21
N LYS A 38 7.71 37.64 -0.18
CA LYS A 38 8.10 37.90 1.21
C LYS A 38 9.36 37.10 1.58
N PRO A 39 10.41 37.75 2.10
CA PRO A 39 11.65 37.05 2.44
C PRO A 39 11.37 36.03 3.55
N ALA A 40 11.84 34.80 3.32
CA ALA A 40 11.72 33.71 4.29
C ALA A 40 12.76 33.87 5.39
N SER A 41 12.32 33.74 6.65
CA SER A 41 13.23 33.74 7.78
C SER A 41 14.14 32.51 7.71
N PRO A 42 15.46 32.66 7.93
CA PRO A 42 16.38 31.54 7.90
C PRO A 42 16.02 30.52 8.99
N CYS A 43 16.11 29.24 8.66
CA CYS A 43 15.86 28.16 9.61
C CYS A 43 17.13 27.82 10.39
N ARG A 44 17.00 27.71 11.72
CA ARG A 44 18.12 27.31 12.57
C ARG A 44 18.53 25.86 12.23
N PRO A 45 19.83 25.58 12.01
CA PRO A 45 20.29 24.22 11.79
C PRO A 45 20.03 23.35 13.02
N THR A 46 19.75 22.07 12.79
CA THR A 46 19.49 21.11 13.87
C THR A 46 20.81 20.77 14.56
N LYS A 47 20.83 20.86 15.89
CA LYS A 47 22.00 20.48 16.68
C LYS A 47 22.20 18.96 16.59
N PRO A 48 23.41 18.46 16.30
CA PRO A 48 23.68 17.03 16.29
C PRO A 48 23.41 16.43 17.68
N VAL A 49 22.96 15.18 17.69
CA VAL A 49 22.69 14.42 18.92
C VAL A 49 23.42 13.09 18.80
N LEU A 50 24.15 12.71 19.85
CA LEU A 50 24.83 11.44 19.89
C LEU A 50 23.79 10.31 19.86
N ARG A 51 23.83 9.50 18.81
CA ARG A 51 23.02 8.29 18.68
C ARG A 51 23.97 7.11 18.52
N ILE A 52 23.97 6.23 19.51
CA ILE A 52 24.70 4.97 19.46
C ILE A 52 23.73 3.94 18.85
N PRO A 53 24.05 3.32 17.70
CA PRO A 53 23.24 2.27 17.13
C PRO A 53 23.09 1.09 18.09
N ASP A 54 21.92 0.47 18.12
CA ASP A 54 21.70 -0.75 18.89
C ASP A 54 22.58 -1.88 18.34
N TYR A 55 23.29 -2.57 19.23
CA TYR A 55 24.09 -3.73 18.87
C TYR A 55 23.19 -4.91 18.49
N ASP A 56 23.36 -5.46 17.28
CA ASP A 56 22.69 -6.70 16.88
C ASP A 56 23.46 -7.93 17.42
N PRO A 57 22.92 -8.67 18.40
CA PRO A 57 23.58 -9.84 18.96
C PRO A 57 23.76 -11.00 17.97
N LYS A 58 23.13 -10.93 16.78
CA LYS A 58 23.29 -11.94 15.72
C LYS A 58 24.53 -11.75 14.85
N SER A 59 25.28 -10.64 14.99
CA SER A 59 26.51 -10.41 14.21
C SER A 59 27.61 -11.42 14.52
N ILE A 60 27.69 -11.86 15.79
CA ILE A 60 28.61 -12.90 16.25
C ILE A 60 27.80 -14.12 16.70
N PRO A 61 27.90 -15.27 16.01
CA PRO A 61 27.16 -16.47 16.37
C PRO A 61 27.57 -16.99 17.76
N GLU A 62 26.61 -17.62 18.45
CA GLU A 62 26.84 -18.21 19.77
C GLU A 62 27.96 -19.27 19.74
N ALA A 63 28.66 -19.41 20.86
CA ALA A 63 29.69 -20.43 21.01
C ALA A 63 29.09 -21.82 20.77
N LYS A 64 29.63 -22.57 19.81
CA LYS A 64 29.24 -23.96 19.60
C LYS A 64 29.87 -24.83 20.69
N GLU A 65 29.05 -25.16 21.68
CA GLU A 65 29.46 -26.00 22.80
C GLU A 65 29.56 -27.46 22.39
N GLU A 66 30.63 -28.11 22.84
CA GLU A 66 30.77 -29.55 22.69
C GLU A 66 29.88 -30.28 23.69
N SER A 67 29.11 -31.24 23.18
CA SER A 67 28.27 -32.09 24.01
C SER A 67 29.13 -33.14 24.73
N TYR A 68 28.77 -33.45 25.97
CA TYR A 68 29.39 -34.56 26.69
C TYR A 68 29.35 -35.87 25.89
N PRO A 69 30.36 -36.75 26.04
CA PRO A 69 30.41 -38.01 25.33
C PRO A 69 29.18 -38.86 25.65
N LYS A 70 28.48 -39.31 24.60
CA LYS A 70 27.37 -40.26 24.71
C LYS A 70 27.92 -41.62 25.17
N ILE A 71 27.35 -42.18 26.23
CA ILE A 71 27.74 -43.48 26.76
C ILE A 71 27.38 -44.56 25.73
N LYS A 72 28.37 -45.28 25.22
CA LYS A 72 28.15 -46.42 24.32
C LYS A 72 28.22 -47.72 25.12
N ASN A 73 27.49 -48.75 24.67
CA ASN A 73 27.55 -50.10 25.26
C ASN A 73 29.00 -50.66 25.30
N SER A 74 29.88 -50.24 24.38
CA SER A 74 31.31 -50.58 24.37
C SER A 74 32.08 -50.08 25.58
N ASP A 75 31.63 -48.98 26.18
CA ASP A 75 32.34 -48.27 27.25
C ASP A 75 31.99 -48.86 28.63
N LEU A 76 30.90 -49.64 28.69
CA LEU A 76 30.30 -50.22 29.89
C LEU A 76 30.95 -51.53 30.35
N ASN A 77 31.99 -52.04 29.68
CA ASN A 77 32.72 -53.28 30.01
C ASN A 77 31.78 -54.42 30.48
N LEU A 78 30.71 -54.62 29.72
CA LEU A 78 29.70 -55.64 30.02
C LEU A 78 30.34 -57.04 29.89
N PRO A 79 30.01 -57.99 30.79
CA PRO A 79 30.52 -59.35 30.71
C PRO A 79 30.22 -59.97 29.33
N ALA A 80 31.12 -60.81 28.81
CA ALA A 80 31.01 -61.38 27.45
C ALA A 80 29.69 -62.11 27.16
N SER A 81 29.06 -62.70 28.19
CA SER A 81 27.73 -63.31 28.12
C SER A 81 26.59 -62.31 27.85
N TRP A 82 26.83 -61.00 28.02
CA TRP A 82 25.88 -59.92 27.85
C TRP A 82 26.16 -59.00 26.65
N GLN A 83 27.31 -59.12 25.96
CA GLN A 83 27.47 -58.51 24.62
C GLN A 83 26.48 -59.10 23.59
N VAL A 84 25.94 -60.29 23.91
CA VAL A 84 24.84 -60.92 23.19
C VAL A 84 23.51 -60.18 23.41
N LEU A 85 23.40 -59.17 24.31
CA LEU A 85 22.12 -58.51 24.56
C LEU A 85 21.58 -57.66 23.41
N ASP A 86 22.42 -57.10 22.55
CA ASP A 86 21.92 -56.51 21.31
C ASP A 86 21.22 -57.58 20.46
N LYS A 87 21.69 -58.84 20.52
CA LYS A 87 21.02 -60.00 19.93
C LYS A 87 19.81 -60.48 20.76
N ILE A 88 19.81 -60.34 22.08
CA ILE A 88 18.66 -60.68 22.95
C ILE A 88 17.52 -59.67 22.79
N SER A 89 17.79 -58.39 22.50
CA SER A 89 16.73 -57.42 22.14
C SER A 89 16.02 -57.84 20.84
N ASN A 90 16.78 -58.38 19.88
CA ASN A 90 16.22 -58.96 18.64
C ASN A 90 15.45 -60.27 18.93
N ILE A 91 15.95 -61.13 19.83
CA ILE A 91 15.22 -62.33 20.27
C ILE A 91 13.94 -61.93 21.03
N ALA A 92 13.98 -60.87 21.83
CA ALA A 92 12.85 -60.32 22.55
C ALA A 92 11.81 -59.69 21.61
N PHE A 93 12.23 -59.03 20.54
CA PHE A 93 11.36 -58.58 19.43
C PHE A 93 10.74 -59.76 18.68
N ILE A 94 11.49 -60.83 18.44
CA ILE A 94 10.99 -62.06 17.81
C ILE A 94 9.98 -62.74 18.74
N VAL A 95 10.24 -62.83 20.04
CA VAL A 95 9.34 -63.43 21.04
C VAL A 95 8.09 -62.57 21.25
N ALA A 96 8.19 -61.25 21.26
CA ALA A 96 7.05 -60.33 21.30
C ALA A 96 6.24 -60.40 20.00
N GLY A 97 6.90 -60.54 18.84
CA GLY A 97 6.25 -60.79 17.55
C GLY A 97 5.50 -62.12 17.52
N ILE A 98 6.10 -63.18 18.04
CA ILE A 98 5.46 -64.50 18.19
C ILE A 98 4.27 -64.41 19.17
N ALA A 99 4.40 -63.68 20.27
CA ALA A 99 3.30 -63.46 21.21
C ALA A 99 2.15 -62.64 20.59
N ALA A 100 2.45 -61.62 19.78
CA ALA A 100 1.44 -60.84 19.05
C ALA A 100 0.73 -61.69 18.00
N ILE A 101 1.46 -62.51 17.23
CA ILE A 101 0.89 -63.44 16.25
C ILE A 101 0.02 -64.51 16.95
N ALA A 102 0.47 -65.05 18.08
CA ALA A 102 -0.30 -65.99 18.88
C ALA A 102 -1.58 -65.36 19.46
N SER A 103 -1.52 -64.09 19.87
CA SER A 103 -2.67 -63.33 20.38
C SER A 103 -3.72 -63.07 19.28
N VAL A 104 -3.28 -62.75 18.06
CA VAL A 104 -4.17 -62.61 16.89
C VAL A 104 -4.78 -63.95 16.49
N ALA A 105 -4.02 -65.04 16.50
CA ALA A 105 -4.54 -66.38 16.26
C ALA A 105 -5.56 -66.83 17.33
N LEU A 106 -5.40 -66.37 18.57
CA LEU A 106 -6.35 -66.57 19.66
C LEU A 106 -7.69 -65.87 19.44
N LEU A 107 -7.66 -64.60 19.03
CA LEU A 107 -8.87 -63.86 18.66
C LEU A 107 -9.57 -64.49 17.45
N PHE A 108 -8.80 -65.00 16.49
CA PHE A 108 -9.33 -65.69 15.31
C PHE A 108 -9.97 -67.04 15.65
N SER A 109 -9.36 -67.82 16.55
CA SER A 109 -9.89 -69.13 16.99
C SER A 109 -11.14 -69.01 17.87
N LEU A 110 -11.24 -67.97 18.71
CA LEU A 110 -12.45 -67.60 19.47
C LEU A 110 -13.61 -67.20 18.55
N TYR A 111 -13.32 -66.57 17.41
CA TYR A 111 -14.33 -66.10 16.44
C TYR A 111 -14.86 -67.22 15.52
N PHE A 112 -14.04 -68.23 15.19
CA PHE A 112 -14.37 -69.27 14.21
C PHE A 112 -14.62 -70.68 14.79
N GLY A 113 -14.74 -70.84 16.11
CA GLY A 113 -15.25 -72.07 16.73
C GLY A 113 -14.33 -73.30 16.60
N THR A 114 -13.04 -73.14 16.92
CA THR A 114 -12.12 -74.29 17.02
C THR A 114 -12.08 -74.90 18.43
N PRO A 115 -11.83 -76.22 18.57
CA PRO A 115 -11.94 -76.91 19.86
C PRO A 115 -10.93 -76.39 20.91
N TRP A 116 -11.47 -76.11 22.10
CA TRP A 116 -10.86 -75.47 23.29
C TRP A 116 -9.41 -75.88 23.69
N PRO A 117 -8.93 -77.13 23.52
CA PRO A 117 -7.60 -77.51 24.02
C PRO A 117 -6.43 -76.78 23.36
N ARG A 118 -6.58 -76.33 22.10
CA ARG A 118 -5.51 -75.63 21.37
C ARG A 118 -5.38 -74.15 21.74
N ALA A 119 -6.48 -73.50 22.13
CA ALA A 119 -6.49 -72.09 22.54
C ALA A 119 -5.78 -71.87 23.89
N VAL A 120 -5.97 -72.77 24.85
CA VAL A 120 -5.36 -72.69 26.19
C VAL A 120 -3.83 -72.79 26.12
N GLY A 121 -3.30 -73.65 25.24
CA GLY A 121 -1.86 -73.76 25.02
C GLY A 121 -1.23 -72.48 24.46
N ALA A 122 -1.92 -71.79 23.54
CA ALA A 122 -1.45 -70.53 22.97
C ALA A 122 -1.44 -69.38 24.01
N ILE A 123 -2.46 -69.31 24.88
CA ILE A 123 -2.51 -68.31 25.97
C ILE A 123 -1.34 -68.52 26.93
N ALA A 124 -1.10 -69.77 27.35
CA ALA A 124 -0.02 -70.08 28.27
C ALA A 124 1.35 -69.69 27.69
N ILE A 125 1.60 -70.00 26.41
CA ILE A 125 2.84 -69.63 25.73
C ILE A 125 2.98 -68.10 25.65
N ALA A 126 1.92 -67.36 25.32
CA ALA A 126 1.93 -65.90 25.24
C ALA A 126 2.22 -65.23 26.59
N ILE A 127 1.60 -65.70 27.68
CA ILE A 127 1.83 -65.17 29.03
C ILE A 127 3.25 -65.48 29.50
N ILE A 128 3.75 -66.69 29.25
CA ILE A 128 5.12 -67.09 29.61
C ILE A 128 6.13 -66.26 28.82
N SER A 129 5.92 -66.05 27.52
CA SER A 129 6.80 -65.23 26.69
C SER A 129 6.79 -63.75 27.08
N LEU A 130 5.63 -63.17 27.42
CA LEU A 130 5.53 -61.81 27.94
C LEU A 130 6.22 -61.67 29.30
N GLY A 131 6.06 -62.67 30.19
CA GLY A 131 6.74 -62.71 31.48
C GLY A 131 8.26 -62.77 31.34
N ILE A 132 8.77 -63.56 30.41
CA ILE A 132 10.22 -63.63 30.09
C ILE A 132 10.71 -62.28 29.55
N PHE A 133 9.95 -61.61 28.67
CA PHE A 133 10.29 -60.29 28.14
C PHE A 133 10.43 -59.23 29.25
N PHE A 134 9.41 -59.06 30.10
CA PHE A 134 9.46 -58.07 31.19
C PHE A 134 10.54 -58.38 32.23
N PHE A 135 10.77 -59.66 32.54
CA PHE A 135 11.80 -60.06 33.48
C PHE A 135 13.22 -59.80 32.92
N THR A 136 13.44 -60.07 31.63
CA THR A 136 14.74 -59.85 30.98
C THR A 136 15.05 -58.37 30.75
N SER A 137 14.06 -57.57 30.36
CA SER A 137 14.23 -56.12 30.19
C SER A 137 14.42 -55.41 31.54
N SER A 138 13.63 -55.77 32.56
CA SER A 138 13.78 -55.23 33.91
C SER A 138 15.15 -55.59 34.52
N LYS A 139 15.63 -56.83 34.31
CA LYS A 139 16.99 -57.20 34.72
C LYS A 139 18.06 -56.43 33.96
N ALA A 140 17.91 -56.27 32.64
CA ALA A 140 18.84 -55.48 31.84
C ALA A 140 18.94 -54.04 32.34
N ASP A 141 17.81 -53.38 32.64
CA ASP A 141 17.79 -52.01 33.16
C ASP A 141 18.34 -51.91 34.59
N SER A 142 18.04 -52.89 35.45
CA SER A 142 18.56 -52.94 36.82
C SER A 142 20.08 -53.10 36.91
N ILE A 143 20.70 -53.63 35.85
CA ILE A 143 22.16 -53.85 35.76
C ILE A 143 22.84 -52.74 34.95
N LYS A 144 22.22 -52.23 33.87
CA LYS A 144 22.78 -51.11 33.09
C LYS A 144 22.89 -49.85 33.92
N LYS A 145 21.83 -49.47 34.64
CA LYS A 145 21.82 -48.25 35.47
C LYS A 145 22.99 -48.15 36.45
N PRO A 146 23.30 -49.17 37.29
CA PRO A 146 24.43 -49.05 38.22
C PRO A 146 25.79 -49.05 37.53
N ILE A 147 25.95 -49.68 36.34
CA ILE A 147 27.22 -49.65 35.60
C ILE A 147 27.39 -48.31 34.88
N GLU A 148 26.33 -47.75 34.29
CA GLU A 148 26.31 -46.39 33.75
C GLU A 148 26.62 -45.37 34.85
N GLU A 149 25.99 -45.49 36.01
CA GLU A 149 26.25 -44.64 37.17
C GLU A 149 27.70 -44.76 37.66
N LYS A 150 28.28 -45.97 37.63
CA LYS A 150 29.69 -46.20 37.94
C LYS A 150 30.64 -45.61 36.89
N TYR A 151 30.27 -45.66 35.60
CA TYR A 151 31.05 -45.07 34.51
C TYR A 151 30.99 -43.53 34.52
N ILE A 152 29.81 -42.95 34.73
CA ILE A 152 29.63 -41.50 34.93
C ILE A 152 30.40 -41.03 36.16
N ASN A 153 30.44 -41.85 37.21
CA ASN A 153 31.21 -41.56 38.42
C ASN A 153 32.71 -41.87 38.32
N SER A 154 33.17 -42.48 37.23
CA SER A 154 34.58 -42.80 37.02
C SER A 154 35.43 -41.54 36.91
N ALA A 155 36.68 -41.63 37.37
CA ALA A 155 37.62 -40.51 37.30
C ALA A 155 37.89 -40.09 35.84
N THR A 156 37.91 -41.04 34.91
CA THR A 156 38.18 -40.82 33.49
C THR A 156 37.06 -40.06 32.78
N TYR A 157 35.79 -40.42 33.03
CA TYR A 157 34.64 -39.71 32.47
C TYR A 157 34.55 -38.28 33.03
N LYS A 158 34.71 -38.12 34.35
CA LYS A 158 34.74 -36.81 35.01
C LYS A 158 35.86 -35.91 34.49
N GLU A 159 37.04 -36.45 34.20
CA GLU A 159 38.15 -35.68 33.61
C GLU A 159 37.85 -35.21 32.18
N VAL A 160 37.22 -36.06 31.35
CA VAL A 160 36.80 -35.69 30.00
C VAL A 160 35.72 -34.60 30.03
N CYS A 161 34.70 -34.75 30.89
CA CYS A 161 33.70 -33.72 31.11
C CYS A 161 34.34 -32.40 31.55
N ARG A 162 35.27 -32.43 32.51
CA ARG A 162 35.97 -31.22 32.98
C ARG A 162 36.80 -30.55 31.87
N LYS A 163 37.41 -31.31 30.96
CA LYS A 163 38.13 -30.76 29.80
C LYS A 163 37.18 -30.08 28.82
N ILE A 164 36.04 -30.72 28.53
CA ILE A 164 35.00 -30.14 27.67
C ILE A 164 34.41 -28.87 28.31
N ASP A 165 34.18 -28.86 29.63
CA ASP A 165 33.69 -27.69 30.35
C ASP A 165 34.67 -26.52 30.28
N ALA A 166 35.96 -26.79 30.52
CA ALA A 166 37.01 -25.78 30.42
C ALA A 166 37.15 -25.21 28.99
N GLU A 167 37.04 -26.06 27.97
CA GLU A 167 37.11 -25.63 26.57
C GLU A 167 35.85 -24.85 26.13
N ASN A 168 34.67 -25.26 26.60
CA ASN A 168 33.42 -24.53 26.38
C ASN A 168 33.42 -23.16 27.08
N GLU A 169 33.98 -23.07 28.29
CA GLU A 169 34.14 -21.81 29.02
C GLU A 169 35.08 -20.85 28.26
N ASP A 170 36.23 -21.33 27.78
CA ASP A 170 37.16 -20.55 26.96
C ASP A 170 36.53 -20.06 25.64
N ARG A 171 35.70 -20.90 25.00
CA ARG A 171 34.94 -20.50 23.80
C ARG A 171 33.90 -19.42 24.11
N ARG A 172 33.17 -19.53 25.23
CA ARG A 172 32.20 -18.51 25.67
C ARG A 172 32.89 -17.18 25.96
N THR A 173 33.96 -17.18 26.74
CA THR A 173 34.70 -15.94 27.08
C THR A 173 35.30 -15.28 25.85
N THR A 174 35.82 -16.06 24.89
CA THR A 174 36.35 -15.53 23.62
C THR A 174 35.26 -14.86 22.77
N VAL A 175 34.07 -15.47 22.67
CA VAL A 175 32.93 -14.89 21.93
C VAL A 175 32.42 -13.63 22.61
N GLU A 176 32.31 -13.63 23.94
CA GLU A 176 31.93 -12.46 24.73
C GLU A 176 32.94 -11.31 24.62
N ALA A 177 34.23 -11.62 24.62
CA ALA A 177 35.30 -10.64 24.42
C ALA A 177 35.18 -9.96 23.05
N LYS A 178 34.99 -10.72 21.97
CA LYS A 178 34.78 -10.19 20.61
C LYS A 178 33.52 -9.32 20.52
N ARG A 179 32.42 -9.75 21.15
CA ARG A 179 31.17 -8.98 21.23
C ARG A 179 31.37 -7.64 21.94
N ASN A 180 32.12 -7.64 23.05
CA ASN A 180 32.41 -6.42 23.79
C ASN A 180 33.34 -5.49 23.03
N GLU A 181 34.30 -6.02 22.27
CA GLU A 181 35.18 -5.25 21.39
C GLU A 181 34.40 -4.59 20.25
N GLU A 182 33.52 -5.33 19.58
CA GLU A 182 32.65 -4.80 18.51
C GLU A 182 31.72 -3.69 19.02
N LYS A 183 31.10 -3.88 20.20
CA LYS A 183 30.28 -2.84 20.85
C LYS A 183 31.08 -1.56 21.11
N ARG A 184 32.31 -1.68 21.61
CA ARG A 184 33.19 -0.54 21.86
C ARG A 184 33.56 0.17 20.55
N ALA A 185 33.85 -0.59 19.49
CA ALA A 185 34.15 -0.02 18.18
C ALA A 185 32.97 0.78 17.61
N ILE A 186 31.74 0.24 17.69
CA ILE A 186 30.52 0.94 17.26
C ILE A 186 30.31 2.23 18.07
N GLU A 187 30.49 2.17 19.38
CA GLU A 187 30.37 3.34 20.25
C GLU A 187 31.42 4.40 19.93
N GLU A 188 32.67 3.99 19.68
CA GLU A 188 33.76 4.90 19.33
C GLU A 188 33.52 5.56 17.97
N GLU A 189 33.08 4.82 16.96
CA GLU A 189 32.70 5.38 15.66
C GLU A 189 31.53 6.36 15.78
N ALA A 190 30.51 6.04 16.56
CA ALA A 190 29.38 6.93 16.81
C ALA A 190 29.83 8.24 17.49
N ARG A 191 30.75 8.15 18.46
CA ARG A 191 31.36 9.32 19.12
C ARG A 191 32.21 10.16 18.16
N ARG A 192 33.00 9.52 17.28
CA ARG A 192 33.80 10.22 16.26
C ARG A 192 32.92 10.97 15.26
N ARG A 193 31.87 10.33 14.74
CA ARG A 193 30.90 10.98 13.84
C ARG A 193 30.22 12.15 14.54
N PHE A 194 29.76 11.96 15.77
CA PHE A 194 29.15 13.02 16.55
C PHE A 194 30.09 14.20 16.79
N ALA A 195 31.38 13.96 17.09
CA ALA A 195 32.37 15.02 17.25
C ALA A 195 32.57 15.82 15.96
N HIS A 196 32.72 15.13 14.82
CA HIS A 196 32.82 15.77 13.51
C HIS A 196 31.58 16.61 13.17
N ASP A 197 30.38 16.04 13.35
CA ASP A 197 29.13 16.74 13.05
C ASP A 197 28.92 17.95 13.98
N THR A 198 29.38 17.85 15.24
CA THR A 198 29.37 18.96 16.20
C THR A 198 30.32 20.07 15.76
N GLU A 199 31.53 19.72 15.32
CA GLU A 199 32.49 20.68 14.79
C GLU A 199 31.96 21.40 13.55
N GLU A 200 31.37 20.65 12.59
CA GLU A 200 30.74 21.23 11.42
C GLU A 200 29.57 22.15 11.78
N TYR A 201 28.75 21.75 12.76
CA TYR A 201 27.66 22.56 13.28
C TYR A 201 28.17 23.89 13.87
N GLU A 202 29.16 23.83 14.75
CA GLU A 202 29.68 25.00 15.47
C GLU A 202 30.51 25.94 14.59
N GLN A 203 31.33 25.39 13.69
CA GLN A 203 32.26 26.20 12.89
C GLN A 203 31.64 26.72 11.58
N LYS A 204 30.67 26.01 10.99
CA LYS A 204 30.14 26.35 9.67
C LYS A 204 28.65 26.67 9.69
N LEU A 205 27.83 25.75 10.20
CA LEU A 205 26.37 25.88 10.07
C LEU A 205 25.83 27.01 10.93
N LEU A 206 26.26 27.10 12.19
CA LEU A 206 25.79 28.12 13.14
C LEU A 206 26.23 29.54 12.72
N PRO A 207 27.52 29.82 12.41
CA PRO A 207 27.91 31.17 11.97
C PRO A 207 27.27 31.59 10.66
N THR A 208 27.08 30.65 9.73
CA THR A 208 26.37 30.93 8.46
C THR A 208 24.91 31.27 8.72
N PHE A 209 24.25 30.57 9.64
CA PHE A 209 22.89 30.87 10.06
C PHE A 209 22.80 32.26 10.71
N GLU A 210 23.69 32.58 11.64
CA GLU A 210 23.74 33.88 12.32
C GLU A 210 23.94 35.03 11.31
N ARG A 211 24.85 34.86 10.34
CA ARG A 211 25.05 35.84 9.27
C ARG A 211 23.80 36.03 8.42
N LYS A 212 23.13 34.94 8.04
CA LYS A 212 21.86 34.99 7.28
C LYS A 212 20.74 35.63 8.09
N LEU A 213 20.70 35.38 9.39
CA LEU A 213 19.70 35.95 10.31
C LEU A 213 19.93 37.45 10.49
N ALA A 214 21.17 37.89 10.63
CA ALA A 214 21.53 39.31 10.68
C ALA A 214 21.10 40.01 9.38
N TYR A 215 21.51 39.49 8.22
CA TYR A 215 21.09 40.03 6.92
C TYR A 215 19.56 40.07 6.76
N TYR A 216 18.86 39.03 7.20
CA TYR A 216 17.40 38.98 7.15
C TYR A 216 16.77 40.10 7.99
N ASN A 217 17.24 40.30 9.24
CA ASN A 217 16.67 41.26 10.17
C ASN A 217 17.06 42.71 9.85
N GLU A 218 18.28 42.94 9.38
CA GLU A 218 18.85 44.28 9.20
C GLU A 218 18.62 44.84 7.80
N GLU A 219 18.53 43.99 6.78
CA GLU A 219 18.43 44.42 5.38
C GLU A 219 17.12 43.92 4.74
N ALA A 220 16.96 42.60 4.59
CA ALA A 220 15.90 42.04 3.74
C ALA A 220 14.48 42.32 4.26
N LEU A 221 14.25 42.20 5.57
CA LEU A 221 12.93 42.45 6.16
C LEU A 221 12.59 43.95 6.17
N PRO A 222 13.48 44.88 6.60
CA PRO A 222 13.23 46.31 6.50
C PRO A 222 13.01 46.79 5.06
N GLU A 223 13.78 46.32 4.08
CA GLU A 223 13.61 46.67 2.67
C GLU A 223 12.23 46.24 2.16
N TYR A 224 11.83 44.99 2.43
CA TYR A 224 10.49 44.48 2.11
C TYR A 224 9.38 45.32 2.77
N GLN A 225 9.53 45.68 4.04
CA GLN A 225 8.55 46.49 4.76
C GLN A 225 8.45 47.92 4.21
N ALA A 226 9.60 48.51 3.84
CA ALA A 226 9.66 49.83 3.22
C ALA A 226 8.98 49.83 1.85
N GLU A 227 9.25 48.82 1.01
CA GLU A 227 8.60 48.66 -0.29
C GLU A 227 7.09 48.44 -0.15
N GLN A 228 6.67 47.60 0.80
CA GLN A 228 5.25 47.36 1.08
C GLN A 228 4.54 48.64 1.53
N THR A 229 5.18 49.44 2.38
CA THR A 229 4.63 50.71 2.88
C THR A 229 4.55 51.73 1.74
N ALA A 230 5.61 51.92 0.97
CA ALA A 230 5.64 52.85 -0.15
C ALA A 230 4.59 52.51 -1.21
N LEU A 231 4.40 51.22 -1.50
CA LEU A 231 3.39 50.76 -2.44
C LEU A 231 1.97 50.96 -1.90
N GLN A 232 1.74 50.73 -0.60
CA GLN A 232 0.45 51.01 0.02
C GLN A 232 0.13 52.51 0.00
N GLU A 233 1.09 53.37 0.34
CA GLU A 233 0.94 54.82 0.27
C GLU A 233 0.62 55.30 -1.16
N ALA A 234 1.28 54.70 -2.17
CA ALA A 234 1.00 55.01 -3.57
C ALA A 234 -0.41 54.58 -3.99
N ILE A 235 -0.89 53.43 -3.52
CA ILE A 235 -2.28 52.97 -3.74
C ILE A 235 -3.26 53.93 -3.08
N ASP A 236 -3.05 54.26 -1.80
CA ASP A 236 -3.96 55.13 -1.04
C ASP A 236 -4.02 56.54 -1.67
N ALA A 237 -2.88 57.07 -2.11
CA ALA A 237 -2.81 58.35 -2.80
C ALA A 237 -3.53 58.33 -4.16
N ALA A 238 -3.36 57.24 -4.93
CA ALA A 238 -4.04 57.08 -6.21
C ALA A 238 -5.56 56.87 -6.04
N GLU A 239 -5.99 56.15 -4.99
CA GLU A 239 -7.41 55.99 -4.64
C GLU A 239 -8.02 57.32 -4.21
N ALA A 240 -7.32 58.10 -3.38
CA ALA A 240 -7.79 59.44 -2.97
C ALA A 240 -7.91 60.39 -4.17
N ALA A 241 -6.93 60.39 -5.08
CA ALA A 241 -6.97 61.18 -6.30
C ALA A 241 -8.12 60.74 -7.22
N LEU A 242 -8.35 59.44 -7.37
CA LEU A 242 -9.45 58.91 -8.18
C LEU A 242 -10.80 59.29 -7.58
N GLN A 243 -10.92 59.23 -6.26
CA GLN A 243 -12.13 59.64 -5.55
C GLN A 243 -12.43 61.13 -5.78
N GLU A 244 -11.42 62.01 -5.71
CA GLU A 244 -11.59 63.44 -6.01
C GLU A 244 -12.09 63.66 -7.44
N VAL A 245 -11.55 62.93 -8.42
CA VAL A 245 -11.99 62.97 -9.82
C VAL A 245 -13.45 62.53 -9.96
N TYR A 246 -13.87 61.50 -9.23
CA TYR A 246 -15.24 61.01 -9.22
C TYR A 246 -16.22 61.92 -8.47
N ASP A 247 -15.77 62.62 -7.43
CA ASP A 247 -16.58 63.57 -6.66
C ASP A 247 -16.93 64.84 -7.44
N ARG A 248 -16.24 65.10 -8.58
CA ARG A 248 -16.66 66.11 -9.56
C ARG A 248 -18.02 65.79 -10.21
N ASN A 249 -18.56 64.58 -10.00
CA ASN A 249 -19.90 64.15 -10.42
C ASN A 249 -20.21 64.29 -11.92
N ILE A 250 -19.16 64.22 -12.76
CA ILE A 250 -19.30 64.17 -14.22
C ILE A 250 -19.65 62.76 -14.69
N LEU A 251 -19.03 61.73 -14.10
CA LEU A 251 -19.29 60.33 -14.40
C LEU A 251 -20.32 59.74 -13.42
N PRO A 252 -21.44 59.19 -13.91
CA PRO A 252 -22.38 58.43 -13.06
C PRO A 252 -21.71 57.18 -12.47
N GLY A 253 -22.13 56.79 -11.27
CA GLY A 253 -21.53 55.68 -10.52
C GLY A 253 -21.40 54.37 -11.30
N LYS A 254 -22.38 54.04 -12.16
CA LYS A 254 -22.37 52.84 -13.02
C LYS A 254 -21.12 52.76 -13.93
N TYR A 255 -20.56 53.90 -14.32
CA TYR A 255 -19.45 53.99 -15.26
C TYR A 255 -18.11 54.33 -14.57
N ARG A 256 -18.07 54.35 -13.23
CA ARG A 256 -16.85 54.53 -12.42
C ARG A 256 -16.12 53.20 -12.25
N ASN A 257 -15.61 52.68 -13.35
CA ASN A 257 -14.81 51.45 -13.39
C ASN A 257 -13.88 51.48 -14.61
N LEU A 258 -12.76 50.76 -14.54
CA LEU A 258 -11.74 50.71 -15.58
C LEU A 258 -12.32 50.42 -16.99
N ALA A 259 -13.22 49.45 -17.14
CA ALA A 259 -13.74 49.07 -18.45
C ALA A 259 -14.54 50.21 -19.11
N ALA A 260 -15.41 50.86 -18.34
CA ALA A 260 -16.19 51.99 -18.81
C ALA A 260 -15.32 53.20 -19.12
N VAL A 261 -14.40 53.60 -18.23
CA VAL A 261 -13.53 54.76 -18.46
C VAL A 261 -12.56 54.52 -19.62
N THR A 262 -12.10 53.28 -19.84
CA THR A 262 -11.28 52.92 -20.99
C THR A 262 -12.03 53.13 -22.30
N PHE A 263 -13.26 52.62 -22.39
CA PHE A 263 -14.09 52.82 -23.57
C PHE A 263 -14.38 54.30 -23.80
N LEU A 264 -14.80 55.02 -22.75
CA LEU A 264 -15.15 56.43 -22.85
C LEU A 264 -13.95 57.29 -23.24
N ALA A 265 -12.77 57.06 -22.65
CA ALA A 265 -11.52 57.76 -23.00
C ALA A 265 -11.15 57.53 -24.46
N ALA A 266 -11.18 56.27 -24.92
CA ALA A 266 -10.86 55.91 -26.30
C ALA A 266 -11.88 56.51 -27.28
N PHE A 267 -13.18 56.36 -27.00
CA PHE A 267 -14.24 56.81 -27.89
C PHE A 267 -14.33 58.34 -27.95
N MET A 268 -14.36 59.03 -26.81
CA MET A 268 -14.40 60.50 -26.78
C MET A 268 -13.07 61.13 -27.21
N GLY A 269 -11.94 60.46 -26.99
CA GLY A 269 -10.64 60.92 -27.47
C GLY A 269 -10.51 60.88 -28.99
N THR A 270 -11.19 59.92 -29.64
CA THR A 270 -11.14 59.72 -31.10
C THR A 270 -12.34 60.28 -31.87
N SER A 271 -13.38 60.76 -31.17
CA SER A 271 -14.62 61.26 -31.78
C SER A 271 -15.08 62.60 -31.17
N GLN A 272 -15.83 63.39 -31.93
CA GLN A 272 -16.35 64.69 -31.46
C GLN A 272 -17.67 64.59 -30.68
N TYR A 273 -18.09 63.39 -30.29
CA TYR A 273 -19.33 63.20 -29.54
C TYR A 273 -19.21 63.70 -28.09
N ASP A 274 -20.37 63.95 -27.47
CA ASP A 274 -20.49 64.33 -26.06
C ASP A 274 -20.47 63.11 -25.14
N LEU A 275 -20.31 63.34 -23.83
CA LEU A 275 -20.30 62.26 -22.85
C LEU A 275 -21.59 61.44 -22.86
N LYS A 276 -22.75 62.11 -22.99
CA LYS A 276 -24.04 61.44 -23.01
C LYS A 276 -24.14 60.42 -24.15
N PHE A 277 -23.80 60.81 -25.37
CA PHE A 277 -23.82 59.90 -26.52
C PHE A 277 -22.79 58.78 -26.36
N SER A 278 -21.64 59.07 -25.78
CA SER A 278 -20.59 58.09 -25.53
C SER A 278 -21.04 57.01 -24.53
N ILE A 279 -21.77 57.40 -23.48
CA ILE A 279 -22.39 56.49 -22.53
C ILE A 279 -23.45 55.60 -23.21
N GLU A 280 -24.35 56.19 -24.00
CA GLU A 280 -25.36 55.42 -24.74
C GLU A 280 -24.72 54.40 -25.70
N ARG A 281 -23.57 54.76 -26.28
CA ARG A 281 -22.82 53.84 -27.15
C ARG A 281 -22.16 52.72 -26.36
N TYR A 282 -21.61 53.02 -25.18
CA TYR A 282 -21.04 52.02 -24.28
C TYR A 282 -22.12 51.02 -23.82
N ASP A 283 -23.29 51.48 -23.39
CA ASP A 283 -24.39 50.59 -22.98
C ASP A 283 -24.81 49.65 -24.14
N LYS A 284 -24.92 50.17 -25.37
CA LYS A 284 -25.18 49.34 -26.56
C LYS A 284 -24.08 48.33 -26.86
N ASP A 285 -22.82 48.69 -26.61
CA ASP A 285 -21.69 47.78 -26.80
C ASP A 285 -21.72 46.64 -25.78
N ILE A 286 -22.01 46.96 -24.51
CA ILE A 286 -22.21 45.98 -23.45
C ILE A 286 -23.39 45.05 -23.77
N ASP A 287 -24.53 45.57 -24.20
CA ASP A 287 -25.68 44.75 -24.59
C ASP A 287 -25.33 43.79 -25.73
N HIS A 288 -24.53 44.25 -26.71
CA HIS A 288 -24.07 43.41 -27.81
C HIS A 288 -23.10 42.32 -27.33
N LEU A 289 -22.17 42.64 -26.41
CA LEU A 289 -21.26 41.67 -25.81
C LEU A 289 -22.01 40.62 -25.00
N LEU A 290 -23.02 41.01 -24.21
CA LEU A 290 -23.88 40.10 -23.45
C LEU A 290 -24.69 39.20 -24.38
N ALA A 291 -25.28 39.76 -25.45
CA ALA A 291 -26.02 38.99 -26.45
C ALA A 291 -25.12 37.95 -27.14
N LYS A 292 -23.89 38.32 -27.47
CA LYS A 292 -22.90 37.42 -28.08
C LYS A 292 -22.49 36.29 -27.11
N ALA A 293 -22.26 36.61 -25.84
CA ALA A 293 -21.90 35.61 -24.83
C ALA A 293 -23.03 34.59 -24.62
N ASN A 294 -24.27 35.07 -24.48
CA ASN A 294 -25.45 34.21 -24.33
C ASN A 294 -25.69 33.36 -25.58
N GLY A 295 -25.45 33.91 -26.78
CA GLY A 295 -25.54 33.17 -28.04
C GLY A 295 -24.56 32.00 -28.11
N ALA A 296 -23.30 32.19 -27.69
CA ALA A 296 -22.30 31.14 -27.67
C ALA A 296 -22.65 29.99 -26.72
N GLU A 297 -23.21 30.31 -25.54
CA GLU A 297 -23.68 29.30 -24.59
C GLU A 297 -24.88 28.52 -25.17
N GLN A 298 -25.82 29.21 -25.81
CA GLN A 298 -26.96 28.58 -26.48
C GLN A 298 -26.54 27.70 -27.66
N GLU A 299 -25.52 28.10 -28.41
CA GLU A 299 -24.94 27.28 -29.48
C GLU A 299 -24.30 25.99 -28.92
N ALA A 300 -23.54 26.09 -27.82
CA ALA A 300 -22.97 24.93 -27.14
C ALA A 300 -24.05 23.97 -26.61
N GLN A 301 -25.12 24.50 -26.00
CA GLN A 301 -26.26 23.71 -25.54
C GLN A 301 -27.00 23.03 -26.71
N ARG A 302 -27.17 23.73 -27.84
CA ARG A 302 -27.77 23.13 -29.05
C ARG A 302 -26.91 22.03 -29.65
N ALA A 303 -25.60 22.18 -29.67
CA ALA A 303 -24.68 21.15 -30.14
C ALA A 303 -24.78 19.88 -29.26
N LEU A 304 -24.81 20.04 -27.93
CA LEU A 304 -24.99 18.93 -27.00
C LEU A 304 -26.36 18.24 -27.18
N LEU A 305 -27.45 19.01 -27.31
CA LEU A 305 -28.78 18.45 -27.60
C LEU A 305 -28.81 17.70 -28.93
N GLY A 306 -28.10 18.20 -29.95
CA GLY A 306 -27.92 17.51 -31.22
C GLY A 306 -27.21 16.17 -31.07
N GLN A 307 -26.15 16.11 -30.26
CA GLN A 307 -25.45 14.86 -29.96
C GLN A 307 -26.36 13.87 -29.21
N ILE A 308 -27.06 14.32 -28.16
CA ILE A 308 -27.99 13.48 -27.40
C ILE A 308 -29.09 12.91 -28.32
N LEU A 309 -29.64 13.72 -29.22
CA LEU A 309 -30.66 13.28 -30.16
C LEU A 309 -30.11 12.22 -31.12
N GLN A 310 -28.89 12.41 -31.63
CA GLN A 310 -28.22 11.43 -32.50
C GLN A 310 -27.97 10.10 -31.77
N GLU A 311 -27.51 10.16 -30.51
CA GLU A 311 -27.32 8.97 -29.66
C GLU A 311 -28.64 8.25 -29.39
N GLN A 312 -29.72 8.98 -29.10
CA GLN A 312 -31.06 8.39 -28.93
C GLN A 312 -31.55 7.71 -30.21
N GLN A 313 -31.35 8.34 -31.37
CA GLN A 313 -31.71 7.75 -32.66
C GLN A 313 -30.91 6.46 -32.92
N TYR A 314 -29.62 6.46 -32.61
CA TYR A 314 -28.79 5.27 -32.73
C TYR A 314 -29.21 4.15 -31.76
N SER A 315 -29.53 4.50 -30.52
CA SER A 315 -30.07 3.54 -29.54
C SER A 315 -31.40 2.94 -30.00
N ASN A 316 -32.30 3.74 -30.57
CA ASN A 316 -33.55 3.25 -31.13
C ASN A 316 -33.31 2.29 -32.30
N TYR A 317 -32.38 2.61 -33.20
CA TYR A 317 -31.98 1.71 -34.29
C TYR A 317 -31.44 0.35 -33.76
N LEU A 318 -30.58 0.37 -32.74
CA LEU A 318 -30.08 -0.86 -32.12
C LEU A 318 -31.20 -1.67 -31.45
N ASN A 319 -32.17 -1.01 -30.83
CA ASN A 319 -33.33 -1.66 -30.23
C ASN A 319 -34.21 -2.33 -31.29
N GLU A 320 -34.44 -1.66 -32.43
CA GLU A 320 -35.18 -2.23 -33.56
C GLU A 320 -34.47 -3.48 -34.11
N GLN A 321 -33.16 -3.40 -34.34
CA GLN A 321 -32.34 -4.56 -34.74
C GLN A 321 -32.42 -5.71 -33.73
N THR A 322 -32.43 -5.40 -32.44
CA THR A 322 -32.56 -6.43 -31.39
C THR A 322 -33.94 -7.08 -31.42
N GLN A 323 -35.01 -6.32 -31.67
CA GLN A 323 -36.35 -6.85 -31.82
C GLN A 323 -36.46 -7.76 -33.04
N ASP A 324 -35.85 -7.39 -34.17
CA ASP A 324 -35.80 -8.22 -35.37
C ASP A 324 -35.07 -9.55 -35.10
N ILE A 325 -33.91 -9.50 -34.43
CA ILE A 325 -33.17 -10.72 -34.05
C ILE A 325 -34.01 -11.61 -33.12
N LEU A 326 -34.75 -11.03 -32.17
CA LEU A 326 -35.63 -11.79 -31.29
C LEU A 326 -36.81 -12.41 -32.04
N ALA A 327 -37.38 -11.70 -33.02
CA ALA A 327 -38.43 -12.21 -33.88
C ALA A 327 -37.92 -13.40 -34.72
N ASP A 328 -36.77 -13.22 -35.39
CA ASP A 328 -36.10 -14.27 -36.17
C ASP A 328 -35.75 -15.48 -35.30
N SER A 329 -35.23 -15.25 -34.09
CA SER A 329 -34.92 -16.32 -33.14
C SER A 329 -36.16 -17.12 -32.74
N ASN A 330 -37.28 -16.44 -32.48
CA ASN A 330 -38.56 -17.09 -32.18
C ASN A 330 -39.07 -17.95 -33.35
N ASP A 331 -38.90 -17.48 -34.59
CA ASP A 331 -39.26 -18.24 -35.78
C ASP A 331 -38.39 -19.50 -35.94
N VAL A 332 -37.08 -19.40 -35.75
CA VAL A 332 -36.16 -20.56 -35.76
C VAL A 332 -36.52 -21.57 -34.68
N LEU A 333 -36.85 -21.11 -33.46
CA LEU A 333 -37.29 -21.99 -32.37
C LEU A 333 -38.60 -22.72 -32.72
N ARG A 334 -39.55 -22.01 -33.34
CA ARG A 334 -40.81 -22.60 -33.80
C ARG A 334 -40.60 -23.65 -34.87
N GLU A 335 -39.74 -23.37 -35.87
CA GLU A 335 -39.37 -24.35 -36.90
C GLU A 335 -38.69 -25.58 -36.29
N THR A 336 -37.72 -25.37 -35.40
CA THR A 336 -37.01 -26.46 -34.70
C THR A 336 -37.98 -27.34 -33.92
N ARG A 337 -38.96 -26.75 -33.23
CA ARG A 337 -40.03 -27.47 -32.52
C ARG A 337 -40.88 -28.31 -33.47
N ASN A 338 -41.25 -27.75 -34.63
CA ASN A 338 -42.05 -28.47 -35.63
C ASN A 338 -41.26 -29.66 -36.21
N TRP A 339 -39.98 -29.47 -36.52
CA TRP A 339 -39.09 -30.54 -36.99
C TRP A 339 -38.89 -31.65 -35.96
N THR A 340 -38.70 -31.31 -34.68
CA THR A 340 -38.59 -32.31 -33.61
C THR A 340 -39.90 -33.07 -33.39
N ALA A 341 -41.04 -32.40 -33.45
CA ALA A 341 -42.35 -33.07 -33.39
C ALA A 341 -42.54 -34.02 -34.58
N ALA A 342 -42.22 -33.59 -35.81
CA ALA A 342 -42.31 -34.42 -37.00
C ALA A 342 -41.37 -35.63 -36.92
N ASN A 343 -40.11 -35.43 -36.51
CA ASN A 343 -39.13 -36.51 -36.36
C ASN A 343 -39.57 -37.53 -35.28
N THR A 344 -40.14 -37.05 -34.17
CA THR A 344 -40.69 -37.93 -33.12
C THR A 344 -41.85 -38.77 -33.66
N ALA A 345 -42.74 -38.17 -34.45
CA ALA A 345 -43.84 -38.88 -35.09
C ALA A 345 -43.33 -39.92 -36.11
N MET A 346 -42.33 -39.58 -36.92
CA MET A 346 -41.69 -40.53 -37.85
C MET A 346 -41.05 -41.70 -37.11
N HIS A 347 -40.28 -41.45 -36.04
CA HIS A 347 -39.71 -42.51 -35.21
C HIS A 347 -40.77 -43.40 -34.55
N ALA A 348 -41.86 -42.80 -34.04
CA ALA A 348 -42.97 -43.56 -33.47
C ALA A 348 -43.65 -44.46 -34.52
N TYR A 349 -43.84 -43.95 -35.74
CA TYR A 349 -44.36 -44.71 -36.87
C TYR A 349 -43.42 -45.85 -37.26
N ASP A 350 -42.11 -45.62 -37.35
CA ASP A 350 -41.11 -46.66 -37.62
C ASP A 350 -41.11 -47.75 -36.56
N ILE A 351 -41.25 -47.40 -35.28
CA ILE A 351 -41.42 -48.36 -34.18
C ILE A 351 -42.69 -49.18 -34.36
N GLN A 352 -43.81 -48.54 -34.73
CA GLN A 352 -45.06 -49.26 -35.01
C GLN A 352 -44.91 -50.23 -36.19
N GLN A 353 -44.24 -49.80 -37.27
CA GLN A 353 -43.96 -50.64 -38.42
C GLN A 353 -43.06 -51.83 -38.07
N ARG A 354 -42.01 -51.61 -37.27
CA ARG A 354 -41.18 -52.70 -36.73
C ARG A 354 -42.00 -53.68 -35.90
N LYS A 355 -42.82 -53.20 -34.96
CA LYS A 355 -43.72 -54.05 -34.17
C LYS A 355 -44.71 -54.82 -35.05
N LYS A 356 -45.21 -54.22 -36.14
CA LYS A 356 -46.10 -54.89 -37.09
C LYS A 356 -45.38 -55.99 -37.85
N ARG A 357 -44.17 -55.73 -38.36
CA ARG A 357 -43.31 -56.73 -39.02
C ARG A 357 -42.93 -57.87 -38.07
N GLU A 358 -42.59 -57.58 -36.82
CA GLU A 358 -42.32 -58.59 -35.79
C GLU A 358 -43.55 -59.46 -35.49
N LYS A 359 -44.75 -58.86 -35.43
CA LYS A 359 -46.01 -59.60 -35.28
C LYS A 359 -46.32 -60.47 -36.49
N GLU A 360 -46.05 -59.98 -37.70
CA GLU A 360 -46.22 -60.75 -38.94
C GLU A 360 -45.20 -61.89 -39.04
N ALA A 361 -43.94 -61.67 -38.64
CA ALA A 361 -42.93 -62.71 -38.56
C ALA A 361 -43.30 -63.79 -37.53
N LYS A 362 -43.81 -63.40 -36.35
CA LYS A 362 -44.34 -64.32 -35.34
C LYS A 362 -45.59 -65.10 -35.77
N LYS A 363 -46.30 -64.66 -36.81
CA LYS A 363 -47.44 -65.41 -37.40
C LYS A 363 -47.01 -66.40 -38.47
N ARG A 364 -45.77 -66.31 -38.96
CA ARG A 364 -45.23 -67.17 -40.04
C ARG A 364 -44.35 -68.32 -39.52
N HIS A 365 -44.03 -68.30 -38.23
CA HIS A 365 -43.57 -69.46 -37.46
C HIS A 365 -44.74 -69.97 -36.62
#